data_AF-A0A1L7X0Z5-F1
#
_entry.id   AF-A0A1L7X0Z5-F1
#
_cell.length_a   1.000
_cell.length_b   1.000
_cell.length_c   1.000
_cell.angle_alpha   90.00
_cell.angle_beta   90.00
_cell.angle_gamma   90.00
#
_symmetry.space_group_name_H-M   'P 1'
#
loop_
_entity.id
_entity.type
_entity.pdbx_description
1 polymer ?
#
loop_
_entity_poly.entity_id
_entity_poly.type
_entity_poly.pdbx_seq_one_letter_code
_entity_poly.pdbx_strand_id
1 'polypeptide(L)'
;MGQENSHEPIDPSTPPQTLTERSLEGVAEYINDGRPKRIVVMTGAGISTSAGIPDFRSPDTGLYANLARLDLPYAEAVFDISYFRQNPDPFYVLAKELYPGKFYPTIAHAFIALLDEKYMLQMLFTQNIDCLERRAGVPGEKIVEAHGSFATQRCIECKTEYPDDLMKKAVESGNVPHCIVPQCNGLVKPDIVFFGEQLPEAFHKNRHVPAMADLVIVMGTSLTVQPFASLPGFAREGVPRVLINKEPVGDLGCRLDDVLVLGDCDDGVRKLADALGWRDELEQLWLEVGGKVKDKEAARLKEQRQAMSKDEALEAEIEKLTGEVDATLKLSKEHTERVNSKLGEPSEKGSSTLGEKTADGPSSTTSTSASELPTRSEAGWIEPPSTPAVNENTPINTEKVGNETPARAPAVNSKAILDVTMPQNRPDASPPGPPGQGEKPPSRI
;
A
#
# COMPACT_ATOMS: atom_id res chain seq x y z
N MET A 1 10.48 10.89 14.78
CA MET A 1 9.84 11.44 16.00
C MET A 1 8.98 12.61 15.58
N GLY A 2 7.69 12.62 15.92
CA GLY A 2 6.83 13.80 15.78
C GLY A 2 6.43 14.18 14.35
N GLN A 3 5.37 13.55 13.83
CA GLN A 3 4.49 14.20 12.86
C GLN A 3 3.03 13.97 13.28
N GLU A 4 2.73 14.46 14.49
CA GLU A 4 1.36 14.67 14.94
C GLU A 4 0.79 15.85 14.14
N ASN A 5 0.41 15.60 12.88
CA ASN A 5 -0.48 16.50 12.19
C ASN A 5 -1.81 16.47 12.94
N SER A 6 -2.17 17.58 13.56
CA SER A 6 -3.48 17.80 14.17
C SER A 6 -4.56 17.94 13.09
N HIS A 7 -4.80 16.85 12.37
CA HIS A 7 -5.91 16.68 11.46
C HIS A 7 -7.12 16.24 12.30
N GLU A 8 -7.90 17.20 12.78
CA GLU A 8 -9.15 16.91 13.48
C GLU A 8 -10.13 16.24 12.51
N PRO A 9 -10.68 15.05 12.84
CA PRO A 9 -11.73 14.43 12.06
C PRO A 9 -12.93 15.37 11.96
N ILE A 10 -13.57 15.44 10.79
CA ILE A 10 -14.76 16.29 10.64
C ILE A 10 -15.89 15.76 11.54
N ASP A 11 -16.60 16.67 12.20
CA ASP A 11 -17.81 16.39 12.97
C ASP A 11 -18.78 15.50 12.15
N PRO A 12 -19.17 14.31 12.64
CA PRO A 12 -20.09 13.39 11.97
C PRO A 12 -21.41 14.04 11.52
N SER A 13 -21.87 15.11 12.18
CA SER A 13 -23.08 15.86 11.84
C SER A 13 -22.92 16.84 10.67
N THR A 14 -21.69 17.16 10.26
CA THR A 14 -21.45 18.02 9.08
C THR A 14 -21.82 17.26 7.80
N PRO A 15 -22.72 17.77 6.94
CA PRO A 15 -23.11 17.07 5.73
C PRO A 15 -21.96 17.01 4.69
N PRO A 16 -21.86 15.94 3.89
CA PRO A 16 -20.98 15.90 2.72
C PRO A 16 -21.35 16.95 1.67
N GLN A 17 -20.42 17.25 0.75
CA GLN A 17 -20.61 18.23 -0.31
C GLN A 17 -21.02 17.59 -1.65
N THR A 18 -20.48 16.40 -1.95
CA THR A 18 -20.60 15.71 -3.23
C THR A 18 -21.31 14.36 -3.10
N LEU A 19 -21.06 13.62 -2.02
CA LEU A 19 -21.80 12.40 -1.68
C LEU A 19 -23.18 12.74 -1.09
N THR A 20 -24.12 11.80 -1.17
CA THR A 20 -25.43 11.90 -0.50
C THR A 20 -25.30 11.65 1.01
N GLU A 21 -24.44 10.71 1.40
CA GLU A 21 -24.02 10.45 2.78
C GLU A 21 -22.58 9.88 2.82
N ARG A 22 -21.93 9.97 3.98
CA ARG A 22 -20.55 9.45 4.20
C ARG A 22 -20.56 7.95 4.53
N SER A 23 -21.07 7.15 3.60
CA SER A 23 -21.23 5.69 3.74
C SER A 23 -20.73 4.96 2.49
N LEU A 24 -20.72 3.63 2.52
CA LEU A 24 -20.44 2.83 1.32
C LEU A 24 -21.58 2.93 0.31
N GLU A 25 -22.80 3.10 0.80
CA GLU A 25 -24.04 3.26 0.05
C GLU A 25 -24.03 4.59 -0.73
N GLY A 26 -23.62 5.70 -0.10
CA GLY A 26 -23.47 7.01 -0.76
C GLY A 26 -22.34 7.03 -1.80
N VAL A 27 -21.25 6.28 -1.55
CA VAL A 27 -20.18 6.05 -2.55
C VAL A 27 -20.69 5.20 -3.72
N ALA A 28 -21.46 4.15 -3.45
CA ALA A 28 -22.03 3.28 -4.47
C ALA A 28 -23.08 4.01 -5.33
N GLU A 29 -23.92 4.87 -4.73
CA GLU A 29 -24.83 5.77 -5.45
C GLU A 29 -24.03 6.73 -6.34
N TYR A 30 -22.99 7.37 -5.82
CA TYR A 30 -22.11 8.26 -6.59
C TYR A 30 -21.48 7.57 -7.82
N ILE A 31 -21.06 6.31 -7.67
CA ILE A 31 -20.52 5.48 -8.77
C ILE A 31 -21.62 5.09 -9.77
N ASN A 32 -22.77 4.61 -9.29
CA ASN A 32 -23.87 4.12 -10.13
C ASN A 32 -24.58 5.25 -10.90
N ASP A 33 -24.56 6.47 -10.39
CA ASP A 33 -24.92 7.70 -11.11
C ASP A 33 -24.05 7.96 -12.37
N GLY A 34 -22.94 7.23 -12.53
CA GLY A 34 -22.01 7.37 -13.64
C GLY A 34 -21.16 8.65 -13.60
N ARG A 35 -21.11 9.33 -12.45
CA ARG A 35 -20.31 10.53 -12.20
C ARG A 35 -18.80 10.23 -12.27
N PRO A 36 -18.24 9.26 -11.52
CA PRO A 36 -16.83 8.93 -11.61
C PRO A 36 -16.55 8.07 -12.84
N LYS A 37 -15.66 8.56 -13.71
CA LYS A 37 -15.07 7.76 -14.80
C LYS A 37 -13.56 7.71 -14.71
N ARG A 38 -12.97 8.46 -13.78
CA ARG A 38 -11.55 8.48 -13.47
C ARG A 38 -11.32 8.12 -12.01
N ILE A 39 -11.48 6.85 -11.68
CA ILE A 39 -11.17 6.31 -10.34
C ILE A 39 -9.67 6.08 -10.26
N VAL A 40 -9.03 6.70 -9.26
CA VAL A 40 -7.61 6.46 -8.96
C VAL A 40 -7.52 5.62 -7.69
N VAL A 41 -6.83 4.49 -7.79
CA VAL A 41 -6.65 3.56 -6.67
C VAL A 41 -5.22 3.64 -6.14
N MET A 42 -5.05 3.56 -4.82
CA MET A 42 -3.76 3.61 -4.14
C MET A 42 -3.65 2.47 -3.13
N THR A 43 -2.68 1.57 -3.30
CA THR A 43 -2.57 0.33 -2.53
C THR A 43 -1.25 0.20 -1.77
N GLY A 44 -1.26 -0.67 -0.76
CA GLY A 44 -0.06 -1.15 -0.06
C GLY A 44 -0.25 -2.56 0.48
N ALA A 45 0.69 -3.01 1.32
CA ALA A 45 0.85 -4.43 1.65
C ALA A 45 -0.39 -5.06 2.32
N GLY A 46 -1.25 -4.25 2.95
CA GLY A 46 -2.49 -4.70 3.58
C GLY A 46 -3.42 -5.46 2.62
N ILE A 47 -3.48 -5.07 1.33
CA ILE A 47 -4.33 -5.76 0.34
C ILE A 47 -3.80 -7.15 -0.06
N SER A 48 -2.54 -7.46 0.26
CA SER A 48 -1.89 -8.75 -0.02
C SER A 48 -1.83 -9.67 1.20
N THR A 49 -2.21 -9.21 2.40
CA THR A 49 -2.12 -10.00 3.64
C THR A 49 -2.97 -11.27 3.60
N SER A 50 -4.19 -11.20 3.04
CA SER A 50 -5.07 -12.37 2.87
C SER A 50 -4.60 -13.35 1.79
N ALA A 51 -3.61 -12.98 0.94
CA ALA A 51 -2.93 -13.92 0.05
C ALA A 51 -1.88 -14.77 0.77
N GLY A 52 -1.60 -14.51 2.05
CA GLY A 52 -0.51 -15.13 2.80
C GLY A 52 0.86 -14.48 2.56
N ILE A 53 0.90 -13.31 1.92
CA ILE A 53 2.10 -12.48 1.87
C ILE A 53 2.17 -11.72 3.19
N PRO A 54 3.18 -11.93 4.05
CA PRO A 54 3.35 -11.09 5.23
C PRO A 54 3.59 -9.66 4.79
N ASP A 55 2.98 -8.70 5.48
CA ASP A 55 3.36 -7.30 5.30
C ASP A 55 4.80 -7.07 5.82
N PHE A 56 5.30 -5.85 5.73
CA PHE A 56 6.64 -5.56 6.24
C PHE A 56 6.70 -5.43 7.77
N ARG A 57 5.62 -5.01 8.44
CA ARG A 57 5.67 -4.33 9.76
C ARG A 57 4.78 -4.90 10.86
N SER A 58 3.87 -5.82 10.55
CA SER A 58 3.00 -6.45 11.54
C SER A 58 3.84 -7.17 12.60
N PRO A 59 3.52 -7.02 13.90
CA PRO A 59 4.16 -7.79 14.97
C PRO A 59 4.10 -9.29 14.68
N ASP A 60 5.19 -9.99 14.99
CA ASP A 60 5.42 -11.45 14.90
C ASP A 60 5.29 -12.12 13.51
N THR A 61 4.51 -11.54 12.61
CA THR A 61 4.18 -12.09 11.29
C THR A 61 4.83 -11.31 10.14
N GLY A 62 5.16 -10.04 10.33
CA GLY A 62 5.76 -9.19 9.32
C GLY A 62 7.15 -9.67 8.89
N LEU A 63 7.55 -9.29 7.68
CA LEU A 63 8.83 -9.66 7.08
C LEU A 63 10.02 -9.31 8.00
N TYR A 64 9.98 -8.13 8.63
CA TYR A 64 11.02 -7.67 9.53
C TYR A 64 11.19 -8.52 10.81
N ALA A 65 10.12 -9.12 11.34
CA ALA A 65 10.23 -10.05 12.48
C ALA A 65 11.00 -11.33 12.09
N ASN A 66 10.78 -11.82 10.86
CA ASN A 66 11.41 -13.03 10.33
C ASN A 66 12.86 -12.82 9.82
N LEU A 67 13.33 -11.57 9.81
CA LEU A 67 14.67 -11.18 9.35
C LEU A 67 15.73 -11.17 10.47
N ALA A 68 15.36 -11.37 11.73
CA ALA A 68 16.27 -11.40 12.88
C ALA A 68 17.42 -12.43 12.75
N ARG A 69 17.25 -13.48 11.93
CA ARG A 69 18.26 -14.49 11.61
C ARG A 69 19.40 -14.02 10.70
N LEU A 70 19.29 -12.85 10.06
CA LEU A 70 20.25 -12.36 9.06
C LEU A 70 21.30 -11.38 9.61
N ASP A 71 21.37 -11.21 10.94
CA ASP A 71 22.33 -10.34 11.65
C ASP A 71 22.40 -8.91 11.07
N LEU A 72 21.22 -8.35 10.77
CA LEU A 72 21.07 -7.02 10.20
C LEU A 72 21.19 -5.95 11.30
N PRO A 73 21.81 -4.78 11.02
CA PRO A 73 21.93 -3.69 11.99
C PRO A 73 20.57 -3.07 12.38
N TYR A 74 19.58 -3.19 11.48
CA TYR A 74 18.17 -2.87 11.65
C TYR A 74 17.40 -3.58 10.51
N ALA A 75 16.11 -3.84 10.68
CA ALA A 75 15.40 -4.78 9.80
C ALA A 75 15.22 -4.26 8.36
N GLU A 76 15.09 -2.95 8.17
CA GLU A 76 15.00 -2.28 6.87
C GLU A 76 16.31 -2.35 6.06
N ALA A 77 17.45 -2.67 6.68
CA ALA A 77 18.76 -2.63 6.04
C ALA A 77 18.88 -3.55 4.81
N VAL A 78 18.13 -4.66 4.77
CA VAL A 78 18.08 -5.58 3.62
C VAL A 78 17.51 -4.91 2.35
N PHE A 79 16.77 -3.81 2.50
CA PHE A 79 16.24 -2.97 1.43
C PHE A 79 16.88 -1.58 1.39
N ASP A 80 18.05 -1.35 2.02
CA ASP A 80 18.80 -0.10 1.91
C ASP A 80 19.88 -0.22 0.82
N ILE A 81 19.95 0.75 -0.11
CA ILE A 81 20.87 0.66 -1.25
C ILE A 81 22.34 0.80 -0.84
N SER A 82 22.63 1.52 0.25
CA SER A 82 23.97 1.69 0.79
C SER A 82 24.42 0.42 1.51
N TYR A 83 23.53 -0.25 2.23
CA TYR A 83 23.78 -1.56 2.83
C TYR A 83 23.97 -2.62 1.75
N PHE A 84 23.09 -2.70 0.74
CA PHE A 84 23.19 -3.64 -0.39
C PHE A 84 24.52 -3.52 -1.15
N ARG A 85 25.06 -2.31 -1.29
CA ARG A 85 26.38 -2.06 -1.89
C ARG A 85 27.56 -2.58 -1.06
N GLN A 86 27.38 -2.74 0.25
CA GLN A 86 28.40 -3.24 1.18
C GLN A 86 28.27 -4.75 1.43
N ASN A 87 27.04 -5.24 1.56
CA ASN A 87 26.70 -6.63 1.86
C ASN A 87 25.39 -7.02 1.13
N PRO A 88 25.46 -7.49 -0.13
CA PRO A 88 24.28 -7.87 -0.90
C PRO A 88 23.69 -9.24 -0.50
N ASP A 89 24.47 -10.11 0.15
CA ASP A 89 24.10 -11.50 0.43
C ASP A 89 22.78 -11.66 1.22
N PRO A 90 22.46 -10.88 2.27
CA PRO A 90 21.18 -11.00 2.99
C PRO A 90 19.96 -10.78 2.10
N PHE A 91 20.05 -9.86 1.12
CA PHE A 91 18.98 -9.66 0.15
C PHE A 91 18.82 -10.88 -0.76
N TYR A 92 19.91 -11.52 -1.19
CA TYR A 92 19.83 -12.70 -2.05
C TYR A 92 19.32 -13.95 -1.35
N VAL A 93 19.64 -14.11 -0.06
CA VAL A 93 19.00 -15.12 0.81
C VAL A 93 17.48 -14.88 0.88
N LEU A 94 17.06 -13.63 1.07
CA LEU A 94 15.64 -13.26 1.17
C LEU A 94 14.88 -13.38 -0.17
N ALA A 95 15.50 -12.96 -1.29
CA ALA A 95 14.89 -12.97 -2.62
C ALA A 95 14.48 -14.37 -3.08
N LYS A 96 15.16 -15.41 -2.59
CA LYS A 96 14.82 -16.82 -2.82
C LYS A 96 13.50 -17.23 -2.17
N GLU A 97 13.14 -16.60 -1.05
CA GLU A 97 11.89 -16.85 -0.34
C GLU A 97 10.73 -16.04 -0.96
N LEU A 98 11.01 -14.78 -1.30
CA LEU A 98 10.07 -13.81 -1.89
C LEU A 98 9.76 -14.02 -3.39
N TYR A 99 10.46 -14.91 -4.08
CA TYR A 99 10.36 -15.03 -5.55
C TYR A 99 8.91 -15.29 -6.03
N PRO A 100 8.39 -14.56 -7.05
CA PRO A 100 6.98 -14.61 -7.44
C PRO A 100 6.45 -16.00 -7.85
N GLY A 101 5.14 -16.19 -7.68
CA GLY A 101 4.39 -17.34 -8.23
C GLY A 101 3.61 -18.17 -7.20
N LYS A 102 3.98 -18.11 -5.92
CA LYS A 102 3.32 -18.87 -4.82
C LYS A 102 1.95 -18.30 -4.43
N PHE A 103 1.79 -16.98 -4.54
CA PHE A 103 0.64 -16.23 -4.02
C PHE A 103 -0.35 -15.86 -5.11
N TYR A 104 -1.63 -15.77 -4.75
CA TYR A 104 -2.75 -15.52 -5.67
C TYR A 104 -3.44 -14.20 -5.32
N PRO A 105 -4.07 -13.51 -6.29
CA PRO A 105 -4.78 -12.27 -6.01
C PRO A 105 -5.87 -12.43 -4.93
N THR A 106 -6.06 -11.35 -4.17
CA THR A 106 -7.10 -11.22 -3.13
C THR A 106 -8.38 -10.62 -3.73
N ILE A 107 -9.43 -10.46 -2.94
CA ILE A 107 -10.67 -9.82 -3.41
C ILE A 107 -10.38 -8.36 -3.77
N ALA A 108 -9.58 -7.66 -2.95
CA ALA A 108 -9.16 -6.29 -3.25
C ALA A 108 -8.45 -6.16 -4.60
N HIS A 109 -7.60 -7.13 -4.98
CA HIS A 109 -6.97 -7.15 -6.30
C HIS A 109 -7.97 -7.39 -7.44
N ALA A 110 -8.89 -8.35 -7.27
CA ALA A 110 -9.93 -8.65 -8.25
C ALA A 110 -10.89 -7.45 -8.45
N PHE A 111 -11.20 -6.70 -7.39
CA PHE A 111 -12.02 -5.49 -7.50
C PHE A 111 -11.34 -4.39 -8.33
N ILE A 112 -10.02 -4.24 -8.24
CA ILE A 112 -9.29 -3.26 -9.07
C ILE A 112 -9.33 -3.67 -10.54
N ALA A 113 -9.26 -4.96 -10.85
CA ALA A 113 -9.47 -5.47 -12.20
C ALA A 113 -10.93 -5.26 -12.67
N LEU A 114 -11.93 -5.46 -11.81
CA LEU A 114 -13.33 -5.20 -12.13
C LEU A 114 -13.61 -3.72 -12.42
N LEU A 115 -12.95 -2.80 -11.71
CA LEU A 115 -12.99 -1.35 -12.03
C LEU A 115 -12.40 -1.05 -13.42
N ASP A 116 -11.46 -1.85 -13.90
CA ASP A 116 -10.89 -1.74 -15.24
C ASP A 116 -11.84 -2.28 -16.31
N GLU A 117 -12.40 -3.48 -16.10
CA GLU A 117 -13.40 -4.10 -16.99
C GLU A 117 -14.66 -3.23 -17.15
N LYS A 118 -15.02 -2.47 -16.11
CA LYS A 118 -16.11 -1.48 -16.13
C LYS A 118 -15.69 -0.10 -16.68
N TYR A 119 -14.46 0.03 -17.18
CA TYR A 119 -13.89 1.25 -17.78
C TYR A 119 -13.82 2.47 -16.83
N MET A 120 -13.73 2.24 -15.52
CA MET A 120 -13.68 3.29 -14.50
C MET A 120 -12.28 3.53 -13.93
N LEU A 121 -11.39 2.52 -13.98
CA LEU A 121 -10.02 2.65 -13.51
C LEU A 121 -9.20 3.59 -14.41
N GLN A 122 -8.74 4.71 -13.85
CA GLN A 122 -7.83 5.66 -14.50
C GLN A 122 -6.36 5.29 -14.27
N MET A 123 -6.01 4.92 -13.04
CA MET A 123 -4.64 4.58 -12.63
C MET A 123 -4.66 3.88 -11.27
N LEU A 124 -3.84 2.85 -11.13
CA LEU A 124 -3.50 2.18 -9.89
C LEU A 124 -2.08 2.55 -9.49
N PHE A 125 -1.91 3.16 -8.31
CA PHE A 125 -0.60 3.34 -7.68
C PHE A 125 -0.43 2.26 -6.62
N THR A 126 0.60 1.42 -6.73
CA THR A 126 0.87 0.38 -5.72
C THR A 126 2.24 0.58 -5.07
N GLN A 127 2.28 0.39 -3.75
CA GLN A 127 3.52 0.26 -2.98
C GLN A 127 4.05 -1.18 -2.95
N ASN A 128 3.27 -2.13 -3.47
CA ASN A 128 3.61 -3.55 -3.46
C ASN A 128 4.56 -3.89 -4.60
N ILE A 129 5.31 -4.98 -4.39
CA ILE A 129 6.31 -5.51 -5.32
C ILE A 129 5.97 -6.93 -5.78
N ASP A 130 4.85 -7.48 -5.29
CA ASP A 130 4.42 -8.88 -5.45
C ASP A 130 3.79 -9.21 -6.82
N CYS A 131 3.50 -8.17 -7.63
CA CYS A 131 2.90 -8.25 -8.96
C CYS A 131 1.47 -8.85 -8.98
N LEU A 132 0.77 -8.92 -7.84
CA LEU A 132 -0.56 -9.50 -7.77
C LEU A 132 -1.61 -8.68 -8.52
N GLU A 133 -1.40 -7.37 -8.71
CA GLU A 133 -2.25 -6.49 -9.51
C GLU A 133 -2.22 -6.89 -10.99
N ARG A 134 -1.03 -7.13 -11.54
CA ARG A 134 -0.85 -7.66 -12.92
C ARG A 134 -1.46 -9.06 -13.04
N ARG A 135 -1.30 -9.90 -12.02
CA ARG A 135 -1.86 -11.26 -11.97
C ARG A 135 -3.39 -11.26 -11.90
N ALA A 136 -4.00 -10.22 -11.33
CA ALA A 136 -5.44 -10.02 -11.33
C ALA A 136 -6.01 -9.53 -12.67
N GLY A 137 -5.16 -9.22 -13.65
CA GLY A 137 -5.57 -8.76 -14.98
C GLY A 137 -5.56 -7.25 -15.18
N VAL A 138 -5.13 -6.45 -14.19
CA VAL A 138 -5.02 -4.99 -14.36
C VAL A 138 -3.99 -4.66 -15.46
N PRO A 139 -4.32 -3.84 -16.49
CA PRO A 139 -3.42 -3.54 -17.58
C PRO A 139 -2.15 -2.82 -17.13
N GLY A 140 -1.00 -3.23 -17.66
CA GLY A 140 0.31 -2.77 -17.19
C GLY A 140 0.56 -1.26 -17.35
N GLU A 141 -0.09 -0.62 -18.33
CA GLU A 141 -0.06 0.82 -18.58
C GLU A 141 -0.90 1.64 -17.58
N LYS A 142 -1.79 0.98 -16.82
CA LYS A 142 -2.57 1.58 -15.73
C LYS A 142 -1.98 1.32 -14.34
N ILE A 143 -0.85 0.62 -14.23
CA ILE A 143 -0.18 0.34 -12.96
C ILE A 143 1.09 1.19 -12.83
N VAL A 144 1.15 1.98 -11.76
CA VAL A 144 2.35 2.63 -11.27
C VAL A 144 2.86 1.84 -10.06
N GLU A 145 3.80 0.94 -10.32
CA GLU A 145 4.58 0.22 -9.31
C GLU A 145 5.54 1.22 -8.65
N ALA A 146 5.08 1.92 -7.61
CA ALA A 146 5.80 3.05 -7.02
C ALA A 146 7.10 2.64 -6.33
N HIS A 147 7.13 1.43 -5.77
CA HIS A 147 8.35 0.79 -5.24
C HIS A 147 8.95 -0.23 -6.22
N GLY A 148 8.56 -0.17 -7.50
CA GLY A 148 9.03 -1.10 -8.51
C GLY A 148 8.50 -2.53 -8.30
N SER A 149 9.15 -3.53 -8.91
CA SER A 149 8.65 -4.91 -8.86
C SER A 149 9.74 -5.95 -9.16
N PHE A 150 9.44 -7.22 -8.88
CA PHE A 150 10.27 -8.38 -9.28
C PHE A 150 10.15 -8.72 -10.78
N ALA A 151 9.44 -7.92 -11.59
CA ALA A 151 9.15 -8.26 -12.99
C ALA A 151 10.36 -8.09 -13.93
N THR A 152 11.32 -7.22 -13.60
CA THR A 152 12.59 -7.06 -14.32
C THR A 152 13.75 -6.85 -13.33
N GLN A 153 14.99 -6.91 -13.83
CA GLN A 153 16.19 -6.63 -13.05
C GLN A 153 17.23 -5.84 -13.85
N ARG A 154 17.96 -4.93 -13.18
CA ARG A 154 18.97 -4.05 -13.79
C ARG A 154 20.22 -3.94 -12.91
N CYS A 155 21.35 -3.59 -13.53
CA CYS A 155 22.56 -3.20 -12.81
C CYS A 155 22.34 -1.89 -12.05
N ILE A 156 22.76 -1.81 -10.78
CA ILE A 156 22.56 -0.59 -9.97
C ILE A 156 23.37 0.61 -10.48
N GLU A 157 24.47 0.37 -11.21
CA GLU A 157 25.36 1.41 -11.75
C GLU A 157 24.91 1.87 -13.15
N CYS A 158 25.08 1.01 -14.15
CA CYS A 158 24.85 1.38 -15.56
C CYS A 158 23.40 1.22 -16.03
N LYS A 159 22.49 0.77 -15.15
CA LYS A 159 21.06 0.51 -15.41
C LYS A 159 20.77 -0.45 -16.58
N THR A 160 21.78 -1.18 -17.06
CA THR A 160 21.61 -2.22 -18.09
C THR A 160 20.76 -3.36 -17.55
N GLU A 161 19.78 -3.78 -18.35
CA GLU A 161 18.91 -4.93 -18.05
C GLU A 161 19.69 -6.22 -17.95
N TYR A 162 19.28 -7.07 -17.01
CA TYR A 162 19.88 -8.35 -16.75
C TYR A 162 18.88 -9.48 -17.09
N PRO A 163 19.30 -10.54 -17.81
CA PRO A 163 18.38 -11.61 -18.20
C PRO A 163 17.74 -12.36 -17.02
N ASP A 164 16.44 -12.61 -17.14
CA ASP A 164 15.61 -13.37 -16.22
C ASP A 164 16.20 -14.73 -15.83
N ASP A 165 16.70 -15.48 -16.81
CA ASP A 165 17.20 -16.84 -16.61
C ASP A 165 18.51 -16.84 -15.82
N LEU A 166 19.34 -15.80 -16.00
CA LEU A 166 20.56 -15.59 -15.24
C LEU A 166 20.23 -15.15 -13.80
N MET A 167 19.21 -14.29 -13.61
CA MET A 167 18.77 -13.89 -12.26
C MET A 167 18.21 -15.08 -11.48
N LYS A 168 17.37 -15.91 -12.10
CA LYS A 168 16.82 -17.13 -11.49
C LYS A 168 17.95 -18.08 -11.06
N LYS A 169 18.91 -18.37 -11.94
CA LYS A 169 20.10 -19.19 -11.61
C LYS A 169 20.92 -18.60 -10.46
N ALA A 170 21.11 -17.28 -10.43
CA ALA A 170 21.85 -16.61 -9.35
C ALA A 170 21.14 -16.75 -8.00
N VAL A 171 19.85 -16.42 -7.93
CA VAL A 171 19.02 -16.54 -6.71
C VAL A 171 18.91 -18.00 -6.24
N GLU A 172 18.69 -18.96 -7.15
CA GLU A 172 18.61 -20.39 -6.82
C GLU A 172 19.91 -20.92 -6.20
N SER A 173 21.05 -20.53 -6.78
CA SER A 173 22.38 -20.93 -6.32
C SER A 173 22.93 -20.11 -5.14
N GLY A 174 22.25 -19.03 -4.74
CA GLY A 174 22.70 -18.12 -3.68
C GLY A 174 23.88 -17.24 -4.09
N ASN A 175 24.15 -17.09 -5.39
CA ASN A 175 25.23 -16.26 -5.91
C ASN A 175 24.77 -14.82 -6.17
N VAL A 176 25.63 -13.85 -5.87
CA VAL A 176 25.37 -12.42 -6.14
C VAL A 176 25.56 -12.12 -7.64
N PRO A 177 24.52 -11.73 -8.39
CA PRO A 177 24.63 -11.42 -9.81
C PRO A 177 25.34 -10.09 -10.07
N HIS A 178 26.28 -10.13 -11.01
CA HIS A 178 27.07 -8.97 -11.45
C HIS A 178 26.73 -8.62 -12.90
N CYS A 179 26.92 -7.35 -13.28
CA CYS A 179 26.54 -6.84 -14.58
C CYS A 179 27.23 -7.57 -15.74
N ILE A 180 26.44 -7.94 -16.77
CA ILE A 180 26.93 -8.55 -18.02
C ILE A 180 27.82 -7.64 -18.87
N VAL A 181 27.84 -6.32 -18.59
CA VAL A 181 28.70 -5.36 -19.29
C VAL A 181 30.13 -5.49 -18.75
N PRO A 182 31.12 -5.94 -19.55
CA PRO A 182 32.45 -6.35 -19.05
C PRO A 182 33.20 -5.28 -18.26
N GLN A 183 33.02 -4.01 -18.64
CA GLN A 183 33.65 -2.85 -18.00
C GLN A 183 32.88 -2.27 -16.82
N CYS A 184 31.68 -2.77 -16.51
CA CYS A 184 30.86 -2.27 -15.41
C CYS A 184 31.10 -3.06 -14.12
N ASN A 185 30.95 -4.39 -14.17
CA ASN A 185 31.01 -5.29 -13.01
C ASN A 185 30.16 -4.86 -11.78
N GLY A 186 29.19 -3.96 -11.95
CA GLY A 186 28.34 -3.49 -10.87
C GLY A 186 27.33 -4.56 -10.44
N LEU A 187 26.90 -4.51 -9.18
CA LEU A 187 25.85 -5.38 -8.67
C LEU A 187 24.57 -5.23 -9.51
N VAL A 188 23.85 -6.33 -9.68
CA VAL A 188 22.48 -6.36 -10.24
C VAL A 188 21.50 -6.50 -9.08
N LYS A 189 20.27 -6.03 -9.25
CA LYS A 189 19.11 -6.42 -8.42
C LYS A 189 17.81 -6.37 -9.24
N PRO A 190 16.73 -7.03 -8.79
CA PRO A 190 15.38 -6.74 -9.27
C PRO A 190 15.08 -5.25 -9.20
N ASP A 191 14.21 -4.76 -10.09
CA ASP A 191 13.81 -3.36 -10.19
C ASP A 191 12.82 -2.94 -9.09
N ILE A 192 13.12 -3.32 -7.84
CA ILE A 192 12.50 -2.87 -6.61
C ILE A 192 13.27 -1.64 -6.11
N VAL A 193 12.56 -0.60 -5.70
CA VAL A 193 13.14 0.62 -5.11
C VAL A 193 13.62 0.31 -3.70
N PHE A 194 14.92 0.48 -3.47
CA PHE A 194 15.50 0.39 -2.12
C PHE A 194 15.45 1.76 -1.44
N PHE A 195 15.48 1.78 -0.10
CA PHE A 195 15.71 3.01 0.66
C PHE A 195 17.01 3.68 0.18
N GLY A 196 16.93 4.98 -0.09
CA GLY A 196 18.00 5.77 -0.71
C GLY A 196 17.96 5.82 -2.25
N GLU A 197 17.12 5.04 -2.94
CA GLU A 197 16.90 5.18 -4.38
C GLU A 197 15.77 6.15 -4.73
N GLN A 198 15.76 6.62 -5.98
CA GLN A 198 14.64 7.38 -6.54
C GLN A 198 13.52 6.40 -6.98
N LEU A 199 12.27 6.85 -6.89
CA LEU A 199 11.12 6.11 -7.41
C LEU A 199 11.17 6.05 -8.96
N PRO A 200 10.46 5.10 -9.59
CA PRO A 200 10.52 4.94 -11.04
C PRO A 200 10.00 6.17 -11.77
N GLU A 201 10.49 6.41 -12.98
CA GLU A 201 10.08 7.54 -13.82
C GLU A 201 8.55 7.56 -14.05
N ALA A 202 7.92 6.39 -14.11
CA ALA A 202 6.46 6.23 -14.20
C ALA A 202 5.72 6.87 -13.01
N PHE A 203 6.27 6.82 -11.80
CA PHE A 203 5.71 7.52 -10.64
C PHE A 203 5.77 9.04 -10.84
N HIS A 204 6.94 9.56 -11.19
CA HIS A 204 7.14 11.00 -11.39
C HIS A 204 6.29 11.57 -12.52
N LYS A 205 6.13 10.83 -13.62
CA LYS A 205 5.23 11.16 -14.74
C LYS A 205 3.77 11.20 -14.30
N ASN A 206 3.31 10.20 -13.55
CA ASN A 206 1.89 10.04 -13.22
C ASN A 206 1.44 10.69 -11.90
N ARG A 207 2.35 11.24 -11.06
CA ARG A 207 2.01 11.83 -9.74
C ARG A 207 0.91 12.92 -9.75
N HIS A 208 0.62 13.50 -10.90
CA HIS A 208 -0.42 14.52 -11.10
C HIS A 208 -1.83 13.94 -11.36
N VAL A 209 -1.92 12.65 -11.73
CA VAL A 209 -3.18 11.98 -12.10
C VAL A 209 -4.25 12.02 -11.01
N PRO A 210 -3.95 11.93 -9.68
CA PRO A 210 -4.98 12.07 -8.65
C PRO A 210 -5.71 13.42 -8.67
N ALA A 211 -5.09 14.50 -9.17
CA ALA A 211 -5.77 15.79 -9.33
C ALA A 211 -6.85 15.77 -10.43
N MET A 212 -6.77 14.84 -11.37
CA MET A 212 -7.77 14.61 -12.42
C MET A 212 -8.84 13.59 -12.03
N ALA A 213 -8.70 12.96 -10.86
CA ALA A 213 -9.63 11.94 -10.40
C ALA A 213 -11.03 12.51 -10.13
N ASP A 214 -12.01 11.62 -10.22
CA ASP A 214 -13.40 11.85 -9.82
C ASP A 214 -13.72 11.13 -8.49
N LEU A 215 -12.90 10.14 -8.14
CA LEU A 215 -12.95 9.38 -6.89
C LEU A 215 -11.54 8.83 -6.62
N VAL A 216 -11.09 8.89 -5.37
CA VAL A 216 -9.85 8.23 -4.93
C VAL A 216 -10.18 7.11 -3.96
N ILE A 217 -9.63 5.92 -4.18
CA ILE A 217 -9.77 4.77 -3.27
C ILE A 217 -8.38 4.39 -2.75
N VAL A 218 -8.19 4.44 -1.43
CA VAL A 218 -6.95 4.09 -0.74
C VAL A 218 -7.18 2.79 0.04
N MET A 219 -6.34 1.78 -0.17
CA MET A 219 -6.53 0.45 0.44
C MET A 219 -5.26 -0.12 1.05
N GLY A 220 -5.36 -0.68 2.25
CA GLY A 220 -4.32 -1.52 2.86
C GLY A 220 -2.94 -0.86 2.99
N THR A 221 -2.86 0.42 3.34
CA THR A 221 -1.58 1.13 3.46
C THR A 221 -1.53 2.02 4.70
N SER A 222 -0.32 2.19 5.25
CA SER A 222 -0.04 3.10 6.37
C SER A 222 0.11 4.57 5.98
N LEU A 223 0.27 4.88 4.68
CA LEU A 223 0.62 6.22 4.17
C LEU A 223 1.80 6.89 4.91
N THR A 224 2.81 6.11 5.30
CA THR A 224 3.99 6.63 6.02
C THR A 224 5.21 6.90 5.14
N VAL A 225 5.26 6.33 3.93
CA VAL A 225 6.41 6.43 3.03
C VAL A 225 6.18 7.54 1.99
N GLN A 226 7.00 8.58 2.04
CA GLN A 226 7.02 9.63 1.02
C GLN A 226 7.85 9.19 -0.19
N PRO A 227 7.53 9.67 -1.41
CA PRO A 227 6.47 10.62 -1.76
C PRO A 227 5.07 10.02 -1.90
N PHE A 228 4.90 8.69 -1.80
CA PHE A 228 3.61 8.02 -2.03
C PHE A 228 2.51 8.52 -1.10
N ALA A 229 2.82 8.70 0.18
CA ALA A 229 1.91 9.21 1.21
C ALA A 229 1.24 10.55 0.87
N SER A 230 1.84 11.38 0.00
CA SER A 230 1.26 12.64 -0.44
C SER A 230 0.18 12.51 -1.54
N LEU A 231 0.11 11.36 -2.25
CA LEU A 231 -0.77 11.20 -3.41
C LEU A 231 -2.27 11.42 -3.13
N PRO A 232 -2.88 10.94 -2.02
CA PRO A 232 -4.28 11.21 -1.70
C PRO A 232 -4.57 12.70 -1.47
N GLY A 233 -3.55 13.48 -1.10
CA GLY A 233 -3.65 14.92 -0.91
C GLY A 233 -3.84 15.70 -2.22
N PHE A 234 -3.37 15.17 -3.36
CA PHE A 234 -3.50 15.80 -4.67
C PHE A 234 -4.91 15.71 -5.28
N ALA A 235 -5.82 14.94 -4.69
CA ALA A 235 -7.24 14.98 -5.05
C ALA A 235 -7.79 16.40 -4.85
N ARG A 236 -8.60 16.89 -5.80
CA ARG A 236 -9.24 18.21 -5.70
C ARG A 236 -10.24 18.27 -4.53
N GLU A 237 -10.53 19.47 -4.05
CA GLU A 237 -11.56 19.67 -3.04
C GLU A 237 -12.94 19.21 -3.55
N GLY A 238 -13.74 18.59 -2.69
CA GLY A 238 -15.02 17.98 -3.06
C GLY A 238 -14.94 16.71 -3.92
N VAL A 239 -13.74 16.19 -4.24
CA VAL A 239 -13.58 14.84 -4.81
C VAL A 239 -13.62 13.84 -3.65
N PRO A 240 -14.55 12.86 -3.62
CA PRO A 240 -14.61 11.89 -2.55
C PRO A 240 -13.34 11.03 -2.44
N ARG A 241 -12.95 10.70 -1.21
CA ARG A 241 -11.83 9.80 -0.93
C ARG A 241 -12.28 8.69 0.01
N VAL A 242 -12.07 7.44 -0.41
CA VAL A 242 -12.49 6.26 0.35
C VAL A 242 -11.25 5.56 0.88
N LEU A 243 -11.17 5.36 2.20
CA LEU A 243 -10.15 4.53 2.83
C LEU A 243 -10.75 3.16 3.18
N ILE A 244 -10.15 2.08 2.71
CA ILE A 244 -10.44 0.71 3.17
C ILE A 244 -9.19 0.15 3.84
N ASN A 245 -9.13 0.19 5.17
CA ASN A 245 -7.90 -0.13 5.92
C ASN A 245 -8.22 -0.52 7.37
N LYS A 246 -7.30 -1.19 8.07
CA LYS A 246 -7.50 -1.55 9.49
C LYS A 246 -7.51 -0.32 10.41
N GLU A 247 -6.79 0.74 10.04
CA GLU A 247 -6.56 1.93 10.86
C GLU A 247 -6.77 3.22 10.04
N PRO A 248 -7.19 4.35 10.65
CA PRO A 248 -7.13 5.67 10.03
C PRO A 248 -5.68 6.06 9.68
N VAL A 249 -5.46 6.65 8.50
CA VAL A 249 -4.11 7.00 8.01
C VAL A 249 -4.10 8.32 7.22
N GLY A 250 -2.99 9.06 7.30
CA GLY A 250 -2.81 10.32 6.58
C GLY A 250 -3.78 11.43 7.05
N ASP A 251 -4.36 12.16 6.10
CA ASP A 251 -5.40 13.17 6.30
C ASP A 251 -6.80 12.67 5.94
N LEU A 252 -6.99 11.34 5.81
CA LEU A 252 -8.26 10.73 5.41
C LEU A 252 -9.23 10.71 6.60
N GLY A 253 -10.45 11.22 6.38
CA GLY A 253 -11.45 11.51 7.41
C GLY A 253 -11.58 13.00 7.75
N CYS A 254 -10.79 13.85 7.08
CA CYS A 254 -10.69 15.28 7.37
C CYS A 254 -11.22 16.18 6.23
N ARG A 255 -11.77 15.59 5.15
CA ARG A 255 -12.57 16.30 4.12
C ARG A 255 -14.02 15.87 4.14
N LEU A 256 -14.91 16.75 3.65
CA LEU A 256 -16.37 16.58 3.74
C LEU A 256 -16.89 15.30 3.07
N ASP A 257 -16.19 14.82 2.03
CA ASP A 257 -16.54 13.62 1.26
C ASP A 257 -15.57 12.45 1.50
N ASP A 258 -14.82 12.47 2.61
CA ASP A 258 -14.02 11.32 3.03
C ASP A 258 -14.90 10.24 3.66
N VAL A 259 -14.68 8.98 3.27
CA VAL A 259 -15.36 7.79 3.83
C VAL A 259 -14.33 6.81 4.37
N LEU A 260 -14.50 6.42 5.64
CA LEU A 260 -13.59 5.54 6.37
C LEU A 260 -14.23 4.17 6.57
N VAL A 261 -13.73 3.16 5.86
CA VAL A 261 -14.14 1.75 5.99
C VAL A 261 -13.07 1.02 6.80
N LEU A 262 -13.24 1.01 8.12
CA LEU A 262 -12.27 0.42 9.03
C LEU A 262 -12.49 -1.10 9.17
N GLY A 263 -11.43 -1.89 8.94
CA GLY A 263 -11.47 -3.34 9.05
C GLY A 263 -10.54 -4.05 8.06
N ASP A 264 -10.88 -5.30 7.72
CA ASP A 264 -10.17 -6.04 6.69
C ASP A 264 -10.44 -5.49 5.27
N CYS A 265 -9.43 -5.53 4.40
CA CYS A 265 -9.52 -4.98 3.05
C CYS A 265 -10.47 -5.76 2.15
N ASP A 266 -10.45 -7.10 2.20
CA ASP A 266 -11.29 -7.93 1.35
C ASP A 266 -12.77 -7.82 1.77
N ASP A 267 -13.04 -7.72 3.08
CA ASP A 267 -14.40 -7.55 3.60
C ASP A 267 -14.94 -6.12 3.39
N GLY A 268 -14.09 -5.09 3.47
CA GLY A 268 -14.48 -3.73 3.11
C GLY A 268 -14.80 -3.59 1.61
N VAL A 269 -13.98 -4.22 0.75
CA VAL A 269 -14.23 -4.28 -0.69
C VAL A 269 -15.50 -5.08 -1.02
N ARG A 270 -15.76 -6.19 -0.32
CA ARG A 270 -17.02 -6.93 -0.45
C ARG A 270 -18.24 -6.08 -0.13
N LYS A 271 -18.22 -5.33 0.98
CA LYS A 271 -19.33 -4.43 1.34
C LYS A 271 -19.56 -3.34 0.28
N LEU A 272 -18.48 -2.77 -0.29
CA LEU A 272 -18.58 -1.83 -1.40
C LEU A 272 -19.18 -2.50 -2.65
N ALA A 273 -18.77 -3.73 -2.98
CA ALA A 273 -19.33 -4.49 -4.09
C ALA A 273 -20.79 -4.92 -3.87
N ASP A 274 -21.19 -5.21 -2.63
CA ASP A 274 -22.57 -5.47 -2.23
C ASP A 274 -23.43 -4.22 -2.46
N ALA A 275 -22.98 -3.05 -2.01
CA ALA A 275 -23.66 -1.76 -2.22
C ALA A 275 -23.73 -1.34 -3.70
N LEU A 276 -22.72 -1.70 -4.50
CA LEU A 276 -22.70 -1.48 -5.95
C LEU A 276 -23.57 -2.49 -6.73
N GLY A 277 -23.99 -3.60 -6.11
CA GLY A 277 -24.64 -4.72 -6.79
C GLY A 277 -23.70 -5.56 -7.65
N TRP A 278 -22.38 -5.48 -7.44
CA TRP A 278 -21.34 -6.17 -8.22
C TRP A 278 -20.79 -7.43 -7.53
N ARG A 279 -21.42 -7.89 -6.43
CA ARG A 279 -20.86 -8.95 -5.59
C ARG A 279 -20.59 -10.25 -6.35
N ASP A 280 -21.55 -10.73 -7.11
CA ASP A 280 -21.44 -11.99 -7.85
C ASP A 280 -20.37 -11.89 -8.96
N GLU A 281 -20.29 -10.75 -9.65
CA GLU A 281 -19.24 -10.48 -10.65
C GLU A 281 -17.84 -10.46 -10.01
N LEU A 282 -17.70 -9.84 -8.84
CA LEU A 282 -16.44 -9.76 -8.10
C LEU A 282 -15.98 -11.14 -7.61
N GLU A 283 -16.86 -11.93 -7.01
CA GLU A 283 -16.51 -13.27 -6.53
C GLU A 283 -16.23 -14.22 -7.72
N GLN A 284 -16.92 -14.06 -8.85
CA GLN A 284 -16.60 -14.79 -10.08
C GLN A 284 -15.21 -14.42 -10.61
N LEU A 285 -14.92 -13.13 -10.81
CA LEU A 285 -13.61 -12.67 -11.30
C LEU A 285 -12.48 -13.10 -10.36
N TRP A 286 -12.71 -13.05 -9.04
CA TRP A 286 -11.76 -13.52 -8.03
C TRP A 286 -11.45 -15.02 -8.14
N LEU A 287 -12.46 -15.86 -8.43
CA LEU A 287 -12.26 -17.28 -8.70
C LEU A 287 -11.48 -17.50 -10.00
N GLU A 288 -11.77 -16.74 -11.06
CA GLU A 288 -11.07 -16.83 -12.34
C GLU A 288 -9.58 -16.47 -12.23
N VAL A 289 -9.23 -15.36 -11.56
CA VAL A 289 -7.82 -14.96 -11.33
C VAL A 289 -7.12 -15.80 -10.25
N GLY A 290 -7.88 -16.36 -9.32
CA GLY A 290 -7.40 -17.28 -8.29
C GLY A 290 -7.06 -18.68 -8.82
N GLY A 291 -7.70 -19.10 -9.92
CA GLY A 291 -7.44 -20.36 -10.61
C GLY A 291 -7.73 -21.63 -9.80
N LYS A 292 -7.46 -22.79 -10.41
CA LYS A 292 -7.87 -24.13 -9.95
C LYS A 292 -7.35 -24.59 -8.58
N VAL A 293 -6.51 -23.79 -7.92
CA VAL A 293 -6.11 -24.04 -6.53
C VAL A 293 -7.22 -23.61 -5.57
N LYS A 294 -7.85 -22.46 -5.82
CA LYS A 294 -9.03 -22.02 -5.07
C LYS A 294 -10.29 -22.80 -5.43
N ASP A 295 -10.41 -23.43 -6.60
CA ASP A 295 -11.51 -24.39 -6.85
C ASP A 295 -11.55 -25.49 -5.78
N LYS A 296 -10.39 -26.01 -5.35
CA LYS A 296 -10.31 -27.02 -4.29
C LYS A 296 -10.59 -26.45 -2.90
N GLU A 297 -10.16 -25.22 -2.66
CA GLU A 297 -10.32 -24.56 -1.36
C GLU A 297 -11.76 -24.05 -1.14
N ALA A 298 -12.37 -23.49 -2.19
CA ALA A 298 -13.79 -23.14 -2.26
C ALA A 298 -14.68 -24.40 -2.27
N ALA A 299 -14.30 -25.48 -2.98
CA ALA A 299 -15.00 -26.76 -2.86
C ALA A 299 -14.93 -27.30 -1.42
N ARG A 300 -13.75 -27.29 -0.79
CA ARG A 300 -13.57 -27.69 0.62
C ARG A 300 -14.37 -26.80 1.58
N LEU A 301 -14.39 -25.48 1.39
CA LEU A 301 -15.19 -24.54 2.19
C LEU A 301 -16.70 -24.76 1.99
N LYS A 302 -17.12 -25.09 0.78
CA LYS A 302 -18.51 -25.40 0.43
C LYS A 302 -18.93 -26.77 0.99
N GLU A 303 -18.06 -27.78 0.91
CA GLU A 303 -18.24 -29.08 1.57
C GLU A 303 -18.28 -28.91 3.10
N GLN A 304 -17.39 -28.11 3.70
CA GLN A 304 -17.43 -27.80 5.14
C GLN A 304 -18.77 -27.12 5.52
N ARG A 305 -19.21 -26.08 4.79
CA ARG A 305 -20.53 -25.45 5.03
C ARG A 305 -21.73 -26.36 4.77
N GLN A 306 -21.59 -27.38 3.92
CA GLN A 306 -22.64 -28.37 3.64
C GLN A 306 -22.60 -29.57 4.60
N ALA A 307 -21.46 -29.84 5.23
CA ALA A 307 -21.26 -30.90 6.22
C ALA A 307 -21.56 -30.43 7.66
N MET A 308 -21.42 -29.14 7.95
CA MET A 308 -21.86 -28.55 9.22
C MET A 308 -23.39 -28.57 9.33
N SER A 309 -23.88 -29.05 10.47
CA SER A 309 -25.28 -28.89 10.85
C SER A 309 -25.61 -27.41 11.12
N LYS A 310 -26.91 -27.06 11.15
CA LYS A 310 -27.34 -25.69 11.47
C LYS A 310 -26.87 -25.22 12.84
N ASP A 311 -26.76 -26.14 13.79
CA ASP A 311 -26.37 -25.82 15.16
C ASP A 311 -24.86 -25.62 15.25
N GLU A 312 -24.04 -26.43 14.57
CA GLU A 312 -22.58 -26.23 14.45
C GLU A 312 -22.23 -24.94 13.67
N ALA A 313 -23.02 -24.58 12.65
CA ALA A 313 -22.86 -23.32 11.93
C ALA A 313 -23.18 -22.11 12.82
N LEU A 314 -24.22 -22.22 13.65
CA LEU A 314 -24.60 -21.19 14.61
C LEU A 314 -23.57 -21.08 15.75
N GLU A 315 -23.04 -22.20 16.26
CA GLU A 315 -21.98 -22.20 17.27
C GLU A 315 -20.68 -21.59 16.73
N ALA A 316 -20.27 -21.92 15.51
CA ALA A 316 -19.08 -21.31 14.88
C ALA A 316 -19.26 -19.80 14.62
N GLU A 317 -20.48 -19.35 14.30
CA GLU A 317 -20.78 -17.92 14.13
C GLU A 317 -20.85 -17.19 15.49
N ILE A 318 -21.36 -17.84 16.55
CA ILE A 318 -21.28 -17.36 17.93
C ILE A 318 -19.82 -17.29 18.41
N GLU A 319 -18.99 -18.30 18.14
CA GLU A 319 -17.57 -18.33 18.52
C GLU A 319 -16.75 -17.24 17.79
N LYS A 320 -17.06 -16.99 16.50
CA LYS A 320 -16.51 -15.86 15.75
C LYS A 320 -16.90 -14.52 16.37
N LEU A 321 -18.18 -14.32 16.68
CA LEU A 321 -18.68 -13.09 17.29
C LEU A 321 -18.15 -12.87 18.71
N THR A 322 -18.04 -13.92 19.54
CA THR A 322 -17.41 -13.80 20.87
C THR A 322 -15.91 -13.57 20.79
N GLY A 323 -15.21 -14.17 19.82
CA GLY A 323 -13.80 -13.87 19.54
C GLY A 323 -13.57 -12.41 19.11
N GLU A 324 -14.44 -11.84 18.26
CA GLU A 324 -14.42 -10.43 17.87
C GLU A 324 -14.73 -9.49 19.05
N VAL A 325 -15.68 -9.86 19.92
CA VAL A 325 -15.97 -9.14 21.16
C VAL A 325 -14.79 -9.21 22.14
N ASP A 326 -14.18 -10.38 22.34
CA ASP A 326 -13.02 -10.55 23.22
C ASP A 326 -11.79 -9.80 22.71
N ALA A 327 -11.56 -9.75 21.40
CA ALA A 327 -10.53 -8.91 20.79
C ALA A 327 -10.80 -7.42 21.06
N THR A 328 -12.04 -6.97 20.90
CA THR A 328 -12.48 -5.60 21.20
C THR A 328 -12.32 -5.26 22.69
N LEU A 329 -12.64 -6.19 23.60
CA LEU A 329 -12.49 -6.03 25.04
C LEU A 329 -11.01 -6.05 25.47
N LYS A 330 -10.14 -6.81 24.80
CA LYS A 330 -8.69 -6.75 25.00
C LYS A 330 -8.11 -5.41 24.58
N LEU A 331 -8.45 -4.91 23.39
CA LEU A 331 -8.06 -3.58 22.92
C LEU A 331 -8.50 -2.47 23.89
N SER A 332 -9.71 -2.58 24.45
CA SER A 332 -10.22 -1.65 25.47
C SER A 332 -9.44 -1.73 26.80
N LYS A 333 -9.07 -2.93 27.25
CA LYS A 333 -8.22 -3.13 28.44
C LYS A 333 -6.80 -2.59 28.23
N GLU A 334 -6.16 -2.94 27.11
CA GLU A 334 -4.82 -2.46 26.75
C GLU A 334 -4.79 -0.93 26.61
N HIS A 335 -5.84 -0.32 26.05
CA HIS A 335 -5.99 1.13 26.03
C HIS A 335 -6.11 1.72 27.45
N THR A 336 -6.93 1.10 28.30
CA THR A 336 -7.12 1.53 29.71
C THR A 336 -5.85 1.40 30.53
N GLU A 337 -5.10 0.30 30.38
CA GLU A 337 -3.81 0.06 31.03
C GLU A 337 -2.74 1.07 30.54
N ARG A 338 -2.72 1.38 29.24
CA ARG A 338 -1.81 2.36 28.65
C ARG A 338 -2.12 3.80 29.06
N VAL A 339 -3.39 4.13 29.33
CA VAL A 339 -3.81 5.42 29.93
C VAL A 339 -3.41 5.47 31.40
N ASN A 340 -3.70 4.42 32.19
CA ASN A 340 -3.34 4.36 33.60
C ASN A 340 -1.82 4.39 33.83
N SER A 341 -1.04 3.73 32.97
CA SER A 341 0.43 3.78 32.98
C SER A 341 0.97 5.19 32.74
N LYS A 342 0.34 5.98 31.87
CA LYS A 342 0.72 7.39 31.62
C LYS A 342 0.31 8.37 32.72
N LEU A 343 -0.64 8.00 33.57
CA LEU A 343 -1.12 8.81 34.70
C LEU A 343 -0.47 8.39 36.04
N GLY A 344 0.40 7.37 36.03
CA GLY A 344 0.82 6.64 37.22
C GLY A 344 2.24 6.86 37.76
N GLU A 345 3.04 7.77 37.18
CA GLU A 345 4.41 8.04 37.67
C GLU A 345 4.50 9.30 38.57
N PRO A 346 4.62 9.16 39.90
CA PRO A 346 5.21 10.18 40.75
C PRO A 346 6.73 10.07 40.72
N SER A 347 7.43 11.20 40.58
CA SER A 347 8.89 11.24 40.64
C SER A 347 9.42 10.94 42.05
N GLU A 348 10.34 9.99 42.20
CA GLU A 348 11.13 9.84 43.42
C GLU A 348 12.57 10.35 43.23
N LYS A 349 12.94 11.31 44.10
CA LYS A 349 14.33 11.55 44.47
C LYS A 349 14.54 11.10 45.92
N GLY A 350 15.32 10.03 46.08
CA GLY A 350 16.38 10.03 47.08
C GLY A 350 16.18 9.24 48.38
N SER A 351 17.20 8.41 48.63
CA SER A 351 17.77 8.10 49.94
C SER A 351 17.18 6.95 50.78
N SER A 352 17.78 5.79 50.56
CA SER A 352 18.53 5.02 51.59
C SER A 352 17.81 4.43 52.82
N THR A 353 18.06 3.13 52.96
CA THR A 353 18.42 2.38 54.18
C THR A 353 17.34 1.88 55.18
N LEU A 354 17.47 0.56 55.41
CA LEU A 354 17.24 -0.19 56.66
C LEU A 354 15.81 -0.58 57.07
N GLY A 355 15.71 -1.84 57.54
CA GLY A 355 14.98 -2.12 58.78
C GLY A 355 13.79 -3.05 58.66
N GLU A 356 14.04 -4.35 58.81
CA GLU A 356 12.97 -5.35 58.99
C GLU A 356 12.34 -5.28 60.40
N LYS A 357 11.07 -5.71 60.50
CA LYS A 357 10.38 -6.29 61.68
C LYS A 357 9.67 -5.41 62.73
N THR A 358 8.33 -5.45 62.62
CA THR A 358 7.32 -5.89 63.63
C THR A 358 6.91 -5.05 64.86
N ALA A 359 5.58 -5.10 65.06
CA ALA A 359 4.82 -5.18 66.33
C ALA A 359 4.24 -3.89 66.96
N ASP A 360 2.92 -3.79 66.84
CA ASP A 360 1.91 -3.48 67.86
C ASP A 360 2.11 -2.30 68.86
N GLY A 361 1.21 -1.32 68.76
CA GLY A 361 0.95 -0.32 69.80
C GLY A 361 -0.19 0.63 69.37
N PRO A 362 -1.33 0.72 70.08
CA PRO A 362 -2.58 1.25 69.50
C PRO A 362 -2.96 2.67 69.99
N SER A 363 -4.14 3.12 69.54
CA SER A 363 -4.90 4.29 70.01
C SER A 363 -4.34 5.67 69.60
N SER A 364 -5.15 6.68 69.28
CA SER A 364 -6.60 6.77 69.01
C SER A 364 -6.93 8.21 68.55
N THR A 365 -8.08 8.43 67.88
CA THR A 365 -8.98 9.61 67.97
C THR A 365 -8.36 11.01 68.18
N THR A 366 -8.66 12.08 67.45
CA THR A 366 -9.90 12.47 66.73
C THR A 366 -9.65 13.85 66.07
N SER A 367 -10.47 14.26 65.09
CA SER A 367 -10.88 15.66 64.72
C SER A 367 -9.85 16.82 64.84
N THR A 368 -9.74 17.79 63.92
CA THR A 368 -10.83 18.68 63.42
C THR A 368 -10.26 19.65 62.36
N SER A 369 -11.12 20.31 61.57
CA SER A 369 -10.98 21.66 60.93
C SER A 369 -9.60 22.13 60.42
N ALA A 370 -9.38 22.35 59.11
CA ALA A 370 -9.91 23.45 58.27
C ALA A 370 -9.27 24.84 58.51
N SER A 371 -8.56 25.34 57.49
CA SER A 371 -8.17 26.74 57.11
C SER A 371 -6.97 26.60 56.15
N GLU A 372 -7.11 26.92 54.86
CA GLU A 372 -7.03 28.24 54.21
C GLU A 372 -5.60 28.75 53.94
N LEU A 373 -5.40 29.29 52.73
CA LEU A 373 -4.12 29.64 52.10
C LEU A 373 -3.52 30.97 52.59
N PRO A 374 -2.23 31.19 52.30
CA PRO A 374 -1.86 32.48 51.72
C PRO A 374 -0.94 32.40 50.47
N THR A 375 -1.44 33.03 49.40
CA THR A 375 -0.75 33.89 48.40
C THR A 375 0.78 33.80 48.18
N ARG A 376 1.13 33.31 46.99
CA ARG A 376 1.92 33.98 45.91
C ARG A 376 2.98 35.04 46.28
N SER A 377 4.22 34.81 45.82
CA SER A 377 5.24 35.84 45.53
C SER A 377 5.88 35.59 44.14
N GLU A 378 6.55 36.61 43.59
CA GLU A 378 6.97 36.70 42.19
C GLU A 378 8.46 36.34 41.98
N ALA A 379 8.82 35.84 40.78
CA ALA A 379 10.06 36.23 40.06
C ALA A 379 10.20 35.57 38.66
N GLY A 380 10.39 36.42 37.64
CA GLY A 380 11.35 36.24 36.54
C GLY A 380 11.28 35.02 35.60
N TRP A 381 10.70 35.22 34.41
CA TRP A 381 11.05 34.45 33.21
C TRP A 381 11.89 35.31 32.26
N ILE A 382 12.87 34.69 31.58
CA ILE A 382 13.77 35.34 30.60
C ILE A 382 13.51 34.69 29.24
N GLU A 383 13.20 35.50 28.22
CA GLU A 383 12.99 35.03 26.84
C GLU A 383 14.31 34.84 26.07
N PRO A 384 14.42 33.81 25.20
CA PRO A 384 15.47 33.72 24.20
C PRO A 384 15.11 34.51 22.92
N PRO A 385 16.09 35.05 22.17
CA PRO A 385 15.87 36.06 21.14
C PRO A 385 15.37 35.50 19.80
N SER A 386 14.53 36.29 19.13
CA SER A 386 14.09 36.09 17.74
C SER A 386 15.10 36.65 16.72
N THR A 387 15.08 36.11 15.51
CA THR A 387 15.79 36.67 14.33
C THR A 387 14.83 36.81 13.14
N PRO A 388 15.06 37.77 12.22
CA PRO A 388 13.95 38.56 11.67
C PRO A 388 13.44 38.08 10.30
N ALA A 389 12.18 38.42 10.04
CA ALA A 389 11.57 38.34 8.71
C ALA A 389 12.13 39.39 7.75
N VAL A 390 12.13 39.07 6.45
CA VAL A 390 12.38 40.02 5.36
C VAL A 390 11.13 40.08 4.50
N ASN A 391 10.67 41.29 4.19
CA ASN A 391 9.42 41.56 3.46
C ASN A 391 9.71 42.14 2.07
N GLU A 392 8.83 41.92 1.10
CA GLU A 392 8.99 42.38 -0.28
C GLU A 392 8.63 43.87 -0.46
N ASN A 393 9.42 44.64 -1.23
CA ASN A 393 8.89 45.55 -2.27
C ASN A 393 9.94 46.31 -3.13
N THR A 394 9.79 46.20 -4.47
CA THR A 394 10.00 47.20 -5.56
C THR A 394 11.33 48.00 -5.70
N PRO A 395 11.64 48.64 -6.86
CA PRO A 395 10.92 48.72 -8.15
C PRO A 395 11.73 48.34 -9.42
N ILE A 396 11.01 48.30 -10.55
CA ILE A 396 11.54 48.22 -11.93
C ILE A 396 12.27 49.52 -12.31
N ASN A 397 13.36 49.44 -13.09
CA ASN A 397 13.76 50.55 -13.95
C ASN A 397 14.29 50.07 -15.32
N THR A 398 14.00 50.83 -16.37
CA THR A 398 14.25 50.51 -17.78
C THR A 398 15.45 51.27 -18.34
N GLU A 399 16.29 50.65 -19.18
CA GLU A 399 16.97 51.40 -20.25
C GLU A 399 17.44 50.54 -21.44
N LYS A 400 17.77 51.20 -22.56
CA LYS A 400 17.78 50.63 -23.92
C LYS A 400 19.19 50.28 -24.43
N VAL A 401 19.39 49.02 -24.85
CA VAL A 401 20.20 48.57 -26.01
C VAL A 401 19.53 47.28 -26.54
N GLY A 402 19.40 46.98 -27.84
CA GLY A 402 19.81 47.67 -29.06
C GLY A 402 19.06 47.09 -30.29
N ASN A 403 19.74 46.89 -31.43
CA ASN A 403 19.23 46.17 -32.60
C ASN A 403 20.39 45.56 -33.40
N GLU A 404 20.31 44.30 -33.83
CA GLU A 404 20.85 43.83 -35.13
C GLU A 404 20.38 42.39 -35.47
N THR A 405 20.22 42.09 -36.76
CA THR A 405 19.68 40.81 -37.30
C THR A 405 20.68 40.19 -38.27
N PRO A 406 20.80 38.85 -38.29
CA PRO A 406 20.44 38.10 -39.52
C PRO A 406 19.86 36.69 -39.18
N ALA A 407 19.34 35.86 -40.10
CA ALA A 407 18.77 36.00 -41.43
C ALA A 407 17.85 34.76 -41.68
N ARG A 408 17.03 34.78 -42.74
CA ARG A 408 15.97 33.78 -43.00
C ARG A 408 16.33 32.85 -44.16
N ALA A 409 16.09 31.54 -44.01
CA ALA A 409 16.13 30.54 -45.09
C ALA A 409 14.87 29.64 -45.04
N PRO A 410 14.44 29.01 -46.15
CA PRO A 410 13.00 28.86 -46.43
C PRO A 410 12.40 27.46 -46.19
N ALA A 411 11.07 27.42 -46.18
CA ALA A 411 10.28 26.18 -46.17
C ALA A 411 10.09 25.61 -47.58
N VAL A 412 10.03 24.27 -47.69
CA VAL A 412 9.57 23.53 -48.87
C VAL A 412 8.63 22.41 -48.40
N ASN A 413 7.62 22.10 -49.21
CA ASN A 413 6.54 21.14 -48.88
C ASN A 413 6.52 19.96 -49.88
N SER A 414 5.95 18.85 -49.41
CA SER A 414 5.23 17.80 -50.16
C SER A 414 5.92 16.49 -50.57
N LYS A 415 5.29 15.40 -50.10
CA LYS A 415 5.09 14.06 -50.71
C LYS A 415 6.29 13.10 -50.93
N ALA A 416 6.29 12.05 -50.09
CA ALA A 416 5.91 10.65 -50.44
C ALA A 416 6.99 9.55 -50.65
N ILE A 417 6.87 8.51 -49.78
CA ILE A 417 7.03 7.04 -50.00
C ILE A 417 8.43 6.40 -49.77
N LEU A 418 8.38 5.13 -49.29
CA LEU A 418 9.43 4.16 -48.88
C LEU A 418 9.97 4.39 -47.45
N ASP A 419 9.55 3.69 -46.39
CA ASP A 419 9.24 2.27 -46.14
C ASP A 419 10.47 1.34 -46.12
N VAL A 420 10.93 1.01 -44.90
CA VAL A 420 11.67 -0.22 -44.57
C VAL A 420 11.27 -0.65 -43.16
N THR A 421 10.39 -1.65 -43.05
CA THR A 421 10.13 -2.39 -41.79
C THR A 421 10.60 -3.84 -41.94
N MET A 422 11.31 -4.36 -40.93
CA MET A 422 11.82 -5.74 -40.85
C MET A 422 12.07 -6.10 -39.36
N PRO A 423 11.97 -7.37 -38.93
CA PRO A 423 10.78 -8.21 -39.09
C PRO A 423 10.38 -8.90 -37.76
N GLN A 424 9.10 -9.27 -37.60
CA GLN A 424 8.66 -10.15 -36.50
C GLN A 424 8.71 -11.62 -36.93
N ASN A 425 9.45 -12.46 -36.19
CA ASN A 425 9.39 -13.90 -36.32
C ASN A 425 8.14 -14.47 -35.64
N ARG A 426 7.36 -15.28 -36.37
CA ARG A 426 6.40 -16.26 -35.81
C ARG A 426 6.63 -17.62 -36.49
N PRO A 427 6.41 -18.74 -35.77
CA PRO A 427 6.62 -20.08 -36.32
C PRO A 427 5.48 -20.51 -37.25
N ASP A 428 5.83 -21.34 -38.25
CA ASP A 428 4.91 -21.87 -39.24
C ASP A 428 3.82 -22.79 -38.66
N ALA A 429 2.59 -22.61 -39.13
CA ALA A 429 1.50 -23.57 -38.99
C ALA A 429 0.84 -23.79 -40.36
N SER A 430 1.07 -24.95 -40.96
CA SER A 430 0.51 -25.30 -42.28
C SER A 430 -1.01 -25.59 -42.19
N PRO A 431 -1.81 -25.17 -43.19
CA PRO A 431 -3.25 -25.43 -43.19
C PRO A 431 -3.59 -26.89 -43.58
N PRO A 432 -4.75 -27.43 -43.14
CA PRO A 432 -5.15 -28.79 -43.46
C PRO A 432 -5.69 -28.94 -44.89
N GLY A 433 -5.42 -30.09 -45.51
CA GLY A 433 -5.93 -30.47 -46.83
C GLY A 433 -7.40 -30.94 -46.82
N PRO A 434 -8.03 -31.10 -48.00
CA PRO A 434 -9.45 -31.44 -48.14
C PRO A 434 -9.75 -32.93 -47.83
N PRO A 435 -11.01 -33.28 -47.52
CA PRO A 435 -11.37 -34.61 -47.03
C PRO A 435 -11.37 -35.69 -48.13
N GLY A 436 -10.56 -36.73 -47.94
CA GLY A 436 -10.57 -37.96 -48.74
C GLY A 436 -11.65 -38.94 -48.27
N GLN A 437 -12.28 -39.64 -49.21
CA GLN A 437 -13.32 -40.64 -48.94
C GLN A 437 -12.72 -41.90 -48.31
N GLY A 438 -13.48 -42.56 -47.43
CA GLY A 438 -12.97 -43.66 -46.61
C GLY A 438 -13.02 -45.05 -47.25
N GLU A 439 -12.24 -45.99 -46.68
CA GLU A 439 -12.33 -47.42 -46.94
C GLU A 439 -12.24 -48.25 -45.64
N LYS A 440 -12.65 -49.52 -45.74
CA LYS A 440 -13.02 -50.41 -44.62
C LYS A 440 -11.83 -51.05 -43.89
N PRO A 441 -12.00 -51.53 -42.63
CA PRO A 441 -11.00 -52.32 -41.94
C PRO A 441 -10.93 -53.76 -42.47
N PRO A 442 -9.75 -54.41 -42.48
CA PRO A 442 -9.63 -55.84 -42.70
C PRO A 442 -9.88 -56.62 -41.40
N SER A 443 -10.75 -57.62 -41.49
CA SER A 443 -10.90 -58.68 -40.49
C SER A 443 -9.94 -59.84 -40.76
N ARG A 444 -9.36 -60.42 -39.70
CA ARG A 444 -8.84 -61.81 -39.58
C ARG A 444 -7.95 -62.36 -40.72
N ILE A 445 -6.76 -62.83 -40.34
CA ILE A 445 -6.47 -64.27 -40.11
C ILE A 445 -5.45 -64.36 -38.97
#